data_AF-A0A958L8H0-F1
#
_entry.id   AF-A0A958L8H0-F1
#
_cell.length_a   1.000
_cell.length_b   1.000
_cell.length_c   1.000
_cell.angle_alpha   90.00
_cell.angle_beta   90.00
_cell.angle_gamma   90.00
#
_symmetry.space_group_name_H-M   'P 1'
#
loop_
_entity.id
_entity.type
_entity.pdbx_description
1 polymer ?
#
loop_
_entity_poly.entity_id
_entity_poly.type
_entity_poly.pdbx_seq_one_letter_code
_entity_poly.pdbx_strand_id
1 'polypeptide(L)'
;VQEKLKINKISLDIIDETNEAYVSCHPSMLSQGILNLINNSCDAILALDTKWIKLHITREADGVVKLAVIDSGLGITENKLDKLFTPFFTTKQNIGGTGLGLSLTKKIVENCGGTLQYIKESKNTCFVMTLLEVTTNSAASSHAKSIYFNNENYDELAEKLFNNKKILMIEDEIELAEMYAVRFSEWGAEVKCVAEFDEALTYIMDLSNSIDLVITDICIINGTGIDLLRELKVLRPRLPAVVMTGSVAPNLELLFDLGAANVLEKPFVFEKLVIASLNALLPSQYKWKRSVPRAHYKNKILIEFNNKNYNVSIDNIGLGGMFIATEGEDFKVGDEISFDFNVEVEANRFVKITGRAVIRWIRFKQKEQLPPGIGVEFSFISKKSRRAILNIVNSKKSSTYIPISA
;
A
#
# COMPACT_ATOMS: atom_id res chain seq x y z
N VAL A 1 -7.73 -14.91 -13.48
CA VAL A 1 -7.38 -16.35 -13.66
C VAL A 1 -8.59 -17.19 -14.08
N GLN A 2 -9.72 -17.17 -13.38
CA GLN A 2 -10.91 -17.97 -13.73
C GLN A 2 -11.38 -17.77 -15.18
N GLU A 3 -11.40 -16.53 -15.65
CA GLU A 3 -11.75 -16.21 -17.04
C GLU A 3 -10.77 -16.83 -18.05
N LYS A 4 -9.46 -16.72 -17.77
CA LYS A 4 -8.40 -17.34 -18.59
C LYS A 4 -8.53 -18.86 -18.65
N LEU A 5 -8.84 -19.53 -17.54
CA LEU A 5 -9.10 -20.97 -17.50
C LEU A 5 -10.31 -21.35 -18.35
N LYS A 6 -11.40 -20.59 -18.24
CA LYS A 6 -12.64 -20.81 -18.98
C LYS A 6 -12.47 -20.61 -20.49
N ILE A 7 -11.84 -19.50 -20.91
CA ILE A 7 -11.58 -19.20 -22.33
C ILE A 7 -10.72 -20.30 -22.97
N ASN A 8 -9.69 -20.75 -22.25
CA ASN A 8 -8.73 -21.72 -22.78
C ASN A 8 -9.13 -23.18 -22.55
N LYS A 9 -10.32 -23.44 -21.97
CA LYS A 9 -10.85 -24.76 -21.63
C LYS A 9 -9.89 -25.60 -20.78
N ILE A 10 -9.28 -24.96 -19.78
CA ILE A 10 -8.35 -25.61 -18.84
C ILE A 10 -9.14 -25.99 -17.58
N SER A 11 -9.12 -27.26 -17.17
CA SER A 11 -9.70 -27.67 -15.89
C SER A 11 -8.76 -27.34 -14.73
N LEU A 12 -9.32 -26.94 -13.59
CA LEU A 12 -8.59 -26.67 -12.36
C LEU A 12 -9.18 -27.51 -11.23
N ASP A 13 -8.40 -28.44 -10.69
CA ASP A 13 -8.79 -29.25 -9.54
C ASP A 13 -8.00 -28.81 -8.30
N ILE A 14 -8.68 -28.68 -7.17
CA ILE A 14 -8.08 -28.34 -5.88
C ILE A 14 -8.37 -29.48 -4.91
N ILE A 15 -7.31 -30.10 -4.39
CA ILE A 15 -7.35 -31.19 -3.42
C ILE A 15 -6.63 -30.72 -2.16
N ASP A 16 -7.36 -30.61 -1.06
CA ASP A 16 -6.83 -30.23 0.24
C ASP A 16 -6.99 -31.39 1.23
N GLU A 17 -5.87 -31.97 1.67
CA GLU A 17 -5.81 -33.09 2.63
C GLU A 17 -5.36 -32.63 4.03
N THR A 18 -5.31 -31.32 4.28
CA THR A 18 -4.73 -30.78 5.53
C THR A 18 -5.70 -30.72 6.70
N ASN A 19 -7.02 -30.76 6.43
CA ASN A 19 -8.08 -30.49 7.39
C ASN A 19 -7.85 -29.17 8.16
N GLU A 20 -7.59 -28.09 7.41
CA GLU A 20 -7.19 -26.74 7.87
C GLU A 20 -5.77 -26.66 8.45
N ALA A 21 -4.80 -26.27 7.62
CA ALA A 21 -3.47 -25.88 8.06
C ALA A 21 -3.25 -24.37 7.97
N TYR A 22 -2.54 -23.81 8.96
CA TYR A 22 -2.19 -22.39 9.02
C TYR A 22 -0.69 -22.24 8.88
N VAL A 23 -0.24 -21.31 8.04
CA VAL A 23 1.19 -21.04 7.80
C VAL A 23 1.48 -19.57 8.06
N SER A 24 2.64 -19.27 8.65
CA SER A 24 3.06 -17.89 8.86
C SER A 24 3.45 -17.26 7.53
N CYS A 25 2.56 -16.45 6.98
CA CYS A 25 2.77 -15.77 5.71
C CYS A 25 2.00 -14.46 5.65
N HIS A 26 2.33 -13.64 4.65
CA HIS A 26 1.41 -12.59 4.20
C HIS A 26 0.45 -13.22 3.18
N PRO A 27 -0.86 -13.35 3.49
CA PRO A 27 -1.79 -14.14 2.67
C PRO A 27 -1.83 -13.71 1.21
N SER A 28 -1.68 -12.40 0.96
CA SER A 28 -1.62 -11.82 -0.37
C SER A 28 -0.36 -12.17 -1.16
N MET A 29 0.81 -12.12 -0.51
CA MET A 29 2.08 -12.46 -1.16
C MET A 29 2.08 -13.94 -1.52
N LEU A 30 1.65 -14.80 -0.59
CA LEU A 30 1.51 -16.23 -0.87
C LEU A 30 0.50 -16.48 -2.00
N SER A 31 -0.65 -15.82 -1.97
CA SER A 31 -1.65 -15.87 -3.05
C SER A 31 -1.05 -15.46 -4.40
N GLN A 32 -0.23 -14.41 -4.43
CA GLN A 32 0.43 -13.96 -5.65
C GLN A 32 1.47 -14.98 -6.16
N GLY A 33 2.22 -15.60 -5.26
CA GLY A 33 3.12 -16.70 -5.60
C GLY A 33 2.37 -17.88 -6.25
N ILE A 34 1.21 -18.25 -5.69
CA ILE A 34 0.34 -19.31 -6.20
C ILE A 34 -0.26 -18.93 -7.57
N LEU A 35 -0.79 -17.70 -7.70
CA LEU A 35 -1.35 -17.19 -8.95
C LEU A 35 -0.28 -17.15 -10.06
N ASN A 36 0.96 -16.80 -9.72
CA ASN A 36 2.08 -16.84 -10.66
C ASN A 36 2.33 -18.26 -11.18
N LEU A 37 2.34 -19.27 -10.31
CA LEU A 37 2.49 -20.67 -10.73
C LEU A 37 1.32 -21.13 -11.61
N ILE A 38 0.08 -20.77 -11.26
CA ILE A 38 -1.11 -21.12 -12.06
C ILE A 38 -1.08 -20.45 -13.43
N ASN A 39 -0.70 -19.16 -13.50
CA ASN A 39 -0.57 -18.46 -14.78
C ASN A 39 0.54 -19.05 -15.65
N ASN A 40 1.68 -19.38 -15.06
CA ASN A 40 2.77 -20.07 -15.75
C ASN A 40 2.32 -21.43 -16.30
N SER A 41 1.57 -22.18 -15.49
CA SER A 41 0.98 -23.47 -15.86
C SER A 41 0.02 -23.32 -17.04
N CYS A 42 -0.90 -22.34 -16.97
CA CYS A 42 -1.87 -22.07 -18.04
C CYS A 42 -1.16 -21.89 -19.37
N ASP A 43 -0.17 -20.99 -19.41
CA ASP A 43 0.59 -20.70 -20.61
C ASP A 43 1.35 -21.91 -21.15
N ALA A 44 1.94 -22.72 -20.26
CA ALA A 44 2.75 -23.88 -20.64
C ALA A 44 1.92 -24.96 -21.34
N ILE A 45 0.65 -25.10 -20.95
CA ILE A 45 -0.26 -26.14 -21.47
C ILE A 45 -1.21 -25.63 -22.56
N LEU A 46 -1.16 -24.34 -22.94
CA LEU A 46 -2.09 -23.74 -23.90
C LEU A 46 -2.15 -24.49 -25.23
N ALA A 47 -1.03 -25.06 -25.69
CA ALA A 47 -0.92 -25.76 -26.96
C ALA A 47 -1.23 -27.27 -26.88
N LEU A 48 -1.51 -27.81 -25.69
CA LEU A 48 -1.77 -29.25 -25.51
C LEU A 48 -3.25 -29.59 -25.75
N ASP A 49 -3.55 -30.81 -26.21
CA ASP A 49 -4.93 -31.25 -26.38
C ASP A 49 -5.64 -31.47 -25.03
N THR A 50 -4.90 -31.97 -24.04
CA THR A 50 -5.38 -32.19 -22.68
C THR A 50 -4.81 -31.13 -21.75
N LYS A 51 -5.68 -30.26 -21.22
CA LYS A 51 -5.27 -29.10 -20.41
C LYS A 51 -5.92 -29.16 -19.03
N TRP A 52 -5.10 -29.42 -18.02
CA TRP A 52 -5.55 -29.39 -16.63
C TRP A 52 -4.43 -28.87 -15.73
N ILE A 53 -4.85 -28.28 -14.62
CA ILE A 53 -4.00 -27.83 -13.52
C ILE A 53 -4.58 -28.45 -12.25
N LYS A 54 -3.71 -28.95 -11.38
CA LYS A 54 -4.07 -29.51 -10.08
C LYS A 54 -3.29 -28.79 -8.99
N LEU A 55 -4.01 -28.31 -7.99
CA LEU A 55 -3.44 -27.87 -6.71
C LEU A 55 -3.63 -29.01 -5.71
N HIS A 56 -2.55 -29.51 -5.14
CA HIS A 56 -2.59 -30.56 -4.13
C HIS A 56 -1.91 -30.07 -2.86
N ILE A 57 -2.67 -29.97 -1.78
CA ILE A 57 -2.21 -29.47 -0.49
C ILE A 57 -2.17 -30.65 0.48
N THR A 58 -1.00 -30.92 1.05
CA THR A 58 -0.78 -32.01 2.00
C THR A 58 -0.13 -31.51 3.28
N ARG A 59 -0.40 -32.23 4.37
CA ARG A 59 0.20 -32.01 5.69
C ARG A 59 1.04 -33.22 6.05
N GLU A 60 2.31 -33.02 6.35
CA GLU A 60 3.22 -34.06 6.81
C GLU A 60 3.30 -34.09 8.35
N ALA A 61 3.80 -35.20 8.90
CA ALA A 61 3.74 -35.51 10.34
C ALA A 61 4.56 -34.55 11.23
N ASP A 62 5.41 -33.73 10.63
CA ASP A 62 6.31 -32.76 11.28
C ASP A 62 5.79 -31.31 11.23
N GLY A 63 4.52 -31.10 10.83
CA GLY A 63 3.95 -29.76 10.67
C GLY A 63 4.44 -29.07 9.41
N VAL A 64 4.94 -29.81 8.43
CA VAL A 64 5.24 -29.29 7.10
C VAL A 64 3.97 -29.32 6.24
N VAL A 65 3.63 -28.17 5.65
CA VAL A 65 2.55 -28.03 4.67
C VAL A 65 3.17 -27.92 3.29
N LYS A 66 2.74 -28.78 2.37
CA LYS A 66 3.16 -28.74 0.96
C LYS A 66 1.99 -28.34 0.08
N LEU A 67 2.22 -27.36 -0.78
CA LEU A 67 1.32 -27.01 -1.87
C LEU A 67 2.01 -27.34 -3.19
N ALA A 68 1.52 -28.37 -3.88
CA ALA A 68 1.98 -28.73 -5.21
C ALA A 68 1.06 -28.10 -6.27
N VAL A 69 1.68 -27.40 -7.23
CA VAL A 69 1.03 -26.93 -8.46
C VAL A 69 1.50 -27.83 -9.60
N ILE A 70 0.58 -28.62 -10.15
CA ILE A 70 0.85 -29.65 -11.15
C ILE A 70 0.06 -29.32 -12.41
N ASP A 71 0.68 -29.32 -13.58
CA ASP A 71 0.00 -29.08 -14.85
C ASP A 71 0.19 -30.25 -15.83
N SER A 72 -0.67 -30.36 -16.84
CA SER A 72 -0.60 -31.44 -17.83
C SER A 72 0.59 -31.39 -18.81
N GLY A 73 1.52 -30.45 -18.61
CA GLY A 73 2.73 -30.31 -19.40
C GLY A 73 3.79 -31.36 -19.10
N LEU A 74 4.76 -31.46 -20.02
CA LEU A 74 5.83 -32.47 -19.99
C LEU A 74 7.06 -32.02 -19.18
N GLY A 75 6.91 -31.02 -18.31
CA GLY A 75 8.00 -30.45 -17.54
C GLY A 75 8.89 -29.48 -18.33
N ILE A 76 10.05 -29.21 -17.76
CA ILE A 76 11.02 -28.21 -18.24
C ILE A 76 12.29 -28.92 -18.71
N THR A 77 12.78 -28.57 -19.90
CA THR A 77 13.98 -29.17 -20.49
C THR A 77 15.24 -28.88 -19.66
N GLU A 78 16.15 -29.86 -19.57
CA GLU A 78 17.33 -29.80 -18.67
C GLU A 78 18.18 -28.54 -18.84
N ASN A 79 18.37 -28.10 -20.08
CA ASN A 79 19.14 -26.90 -20.42
C ASN A 79 18.55 -25.58 -19.88
N LYS A 80 17.36 -25.59 -19.29
CA LYS A 80 16.70 -24.41 -18.71
C LYS A 80 16.60 -24.45 -17.18
N LEU A 81 16.94 -25.58 -16.55
CA LEU A 81 16.77 -25.78 -15.11
C LEU A 81 17.68 -24.87 -14.28
N ASP A 82 18.95 -24.72 -14.69
CA ASP A 82 19.93 -23.89 -13.97
C ASP A 82 19.54 -22.41 -13.93
N LYS A 83 18.68 -21.97 -14.85
CA LYS A 83 18.22 -20.58 -14.97
C LYS A 83 16.76 -20.39 -14.53
N LEU A 84 16.10 -21.45 -14.09
CA LEU A 84 14.65 -21.48 -13.86
C LEU A 84 14.17 -20.43 -12.84
N PHE A 85 14.98 -20.20 -11.81
CA PHE A 85 14.72 -19.20 -10.76
C PHE A 85 15.58 -17.94 -10.90
N THR A 86 16.29 -17.78 -12.02
CA THR A 86 17.08 -16.59 -12.30
C THR A 86 16.14 -15.46 -12.74
N PRO A 87 16.23 -14.26 -12.14
CA PRO A 87 15.45 -13.11 -12.57
C PRO A 87 15.61 -12.83 -14.07
N PHE A 88 14.53 -12.38 -14.71
CA PHE A 88 14.45 -12.05 -16.15
C PHE A 88 14.65 -13.23 -17.11
N PHE A 89 14.86 -14.45 -16.60
CA PHE A 89 14.91 -15.63 -17.45
C PHE A 89 13.50 -16.01 -17.89
N THR A 90 13.26 -15.90 -19.20
CA THR A 90 11.97 -16.23 -19.81
C THR A 90 12.16 -16.83 -21.19
N THR A 91 11.34 -17.82 -21.50
CA THR A 91 11.23 -18.39 -22.85
C THR A 91 10.12 -17.71 -23.66
N LYS A 92 9.51 -16.66 -23.10
CA LYS A 92 8.28 -16.03 -23.57
C LYS A 92 8.45 -14.53 -23.87
N GLN A 93 9.68 -14.04 -24.10
CA GLN A 93 9.94 -12.61 -24.39
C GLN A 93 9.04 -12.08 -25.53
N ASN A 94 8.83 -12.88 -26.57
CA ASN A 94 8.04 -12.50 -27.76
C ASN A 94 6.53 -12.38 -27.50
N ILE A 95 6.04 -12.85 -26.35
CA ILE A 95 4.62 -12.79 -25.96
C ILE A 95 4.45 -12.05 -24.61
N GLY A 96 5.42 -11.22 -24.22
CA GLY A 96 5.33 -10.35 -23.03
C GLY A 96 5.69 -11.01 -21.70
N GLY A 97 6.29 -12.20 -21.68
CA GLY A 97 6.70 -12.85 -20.44
C GLY A 97 7.93 -12.18 -19.82
N THR A 98 7.78 -11.52 -18.68
CA THR A 98 8.85 -10.73 -18.01
C THR A 98 10.00 -11.56 -17.43
N GLY A 99 9.82 -12.87 -17.23
CA GLY A 99 10.84 -13.77 -16.64
C GLY A 99 11.06 -13.59 -15.15
N LEU A 100 10.23 -12.81 -14.47
CA LEU A 100 10.32 -12.54 -13.03
C LEU A 100 9.44 -13.46 -12.18
N GLY A 101 8.47 -14.14 -12.79
CA GLY A 101 7.42 -14.85 -12.05
C GLY A 101 7.94 -15.93 -11.09
N LEU A 102 8.88 -16.78 -11.53
CA LEU A 102 9.40 -17.88 -10.71
C LEU A 102 10.44 -17.43 -9.67
N SER A 103 11.30 -16.46 -10.00
CA SER A 103 12.25 -15.87 -9.05
C SER A 103 11.52 -15.13 -7.93
N LEU A 104 10.42 -14.43 -8.24
CA LEU A 104 9.57 -13.77 -7.25
C LEU A 104 8.82 -14.77 -6.38
N THR A 105 8.19 -15.79 -6.98
CA THR A 105 7.53 -16.84 -6.20
C THR A 105 8.50 -17.52 -5.24
N LYS A 106 9.76 -17.73 -5.65
CA LYS A 106 10.80 -18.28 -4.78
C LYS A 106 11.07 -17.36 -3.58
N LYS A 107 11.35 -16.06 -3.80
CA LYS A 107 11.53 -15.08 -2.72
C LYS A 107 10.33 -15.00 -1.78
N ILE A 108 9.10 -15.03 -2.31
CA ILE A 108 7.85 -15.01 -1.51
C ILE A 108 7.81 -16.19 -0.54
N VAL A 109 8.10 -17.40 -1.04
CA VAL A 109 8.05 -18.62 -0.24
C VAL A 109 9.20 -18.65 0.78
N GLU A 110 10.40 -18.19 0.39
CA GLU A 110 11.55 -18.02 1.29
C GLU A 110 11.26 -17.02 2.42
N ASN A 111 10.60 -15.90 2.13
CA ASN A 111 10.17 -14.91 3.13
C ASN A 111 9.11 -15.44 4.10
N CYS A 112 8.37 -16.50 3.72
CA CYS A 112 7.48 -17.22 4.61
C CYS A 112 8.21 -18.32 5.42
N GLY A 113 9.54 -18.37 5.36
CA GLY A 113 10.36 -19.41 5.98
C GLY A 113 10.30 -20.77 5.27
N GLY A 114 9.83 -20.79 4.01
CA GLY A 114 9.63 -21.99 3.21
C GLY A 114 10.64 -22.19 2.08
N THR A 115 10.37 -23.17 1.23
CA THR A 115 11.13 -23.40 0.00
C THR A 115 10.22 -23.66 -1.20
N LEU A 116 10.64 -23.21 -2.39
CA LEU A 116 10.00 -23.52 -3.67
C LEU A 116 10.91 -24.44 -4.49
N GLN A 117 10.38 -25.57 -4.94
CA GLN A 117 11.12 -26.56 -5.72
C GLN A 117 10.39 -26.94 -7.01
N TYR A 118 11.15 -27.24 -8.07
CA TYR A 118 10.65 -27.93 -9.26
C TYR A 118 10.97 -29.42 -9.14
N ILE A 119 9.98 -30.29 -9.32
CA ILE A 119 10.13 -31.74 -9.14
C ILE A 119 10.42 -32.37 -10.51
N LYS A 120 11.69 -32.65 -10.78
CA LYS A 120 12.17 -33.14 -12.09
C LYS A 120 11.65 -34.53 -12.43
N GLU A 121 11.50 -35.39 -11.42
CA GLU A 121 11.08 -36.79 -11.55
C GLU A 121 9.56 -36.95 -11.68
N SER A 122 8.80 -35.85 -11.59
CA SER A 122 7.36 -35.89 -11.78
C SER A 122 7.01 -36.20 -13.23
N LYS A 123 6.00 -37.04 -13.44
CA LYS A 123 5.45 -37.37 -14.78
C LYS A 123 4.98 -36.13 -15.55
N ASN A 124 4.61 -35.10 -14.81
CA ASN A 124 4.03 -33.85 -15.29
C ASN A 124 4.81 -32.67 -14.69
N THR A 125 4.73 -31.47 -15.26
CA THR A 125 5.33 -30.27 -14.65
C THR A 125 4.79 -30.09 -13.23
N CYS A 126 5.69 -29.98 -12.25
CA CYS A 126 5.31 -29.89 -10.84
C CYS A 126 6.21 -28.92 -10.09
N PHE A 127 5.60 -27.94 -9.43
CA PHE A 127 6.25 -27.04 -8.48
C PHE A 127 5.68 -27.25 -7.09
N VAL A 128 6.53 -27.37 -6.08
CA VAL A 128 6.12 -27.59 -4.69
C VAL A 128 6.59 -26.43 -3.82
N MET A 129 5.64 -25.74 -3.19
CA MET A 129 5.90 -24.84 -2.07
C MET A 129 5.87 -25.66 -0.78
N THR A 130 6.91 -25.54 0.04
CA THR A 130 7.01 -26.19 1.35
C THR A 130 7.05 -25.11 2.41
N LEU A 131 6.10 -25.14 3.36
CA LEU A 131 5.93 -24.14 4.41
C LEU A 131 5.81 -24.84 5.77
N LEU A 132 6.14 -24.13 6.85
CA LEU A 132 5.94 -24.62 8.21
C LEU A 132 4.59 -24.17 8.74
N GLU A 133 3.86 -25.12 9.31
CA GLU A 133 2.60 -24.89 9.97
C GLU A 133 2.81 -24.15 11.30
N VAL A 134 1.91 -23.22 11.60
CA VAL A 134 1.84 -22.51 12.87
C VAL A 134 0.55 -22.87 13.61
N THR A 135 0.66 -23.14 14.90
CA THR A 135 -0.49 -23.36 15.76
C THR A 135 -1.16 -22.04 16.12
N THR A 136 -2.38 -21.84 15.64
CA THR A 136 -3.22 -20.71 16.09
C THR A 136 -3.85 -21.06 17.44
N ASN A 137 -3.42 -20.40 18.52
CA ASN A 137 -4.24 -20.36 19.73
C ASN A 137 -5.50 -19.52 19.42
N SER A 138 -6.65 -20.18 19.36
CA SER A 138 -7.96 -19.58 19.12
C SER A 138 -8.28 -18.45 20.09
N ALA A 139 -8.41 -17.22 19.56
CA ALA A 139 -9.48 -16.25 19.85
C ALA A 139 -9.12 -14.84 19.31
N ALA A 140 -9.32 -14.59 18.02
CA ALA A 140 -9.64 -13.25 17.46
C ALA A 140 -9.62 -13.26 15.93
N SER A 141 -10.73 -13.63 15.28
CA SER A 141 -10.94 -13.28 13.87
C SER A 141 -12.41 -13.32 13.48
N SER A 142 -13.14 -12.28 13.86
CA SER A 142 -14.27 -11.81 13.07
C SER A 142 -14.11 -10.30 12.92
N HIS A 143 -14.33 -9.78 11.71
CA HIS A 143 -14.27 -8.36 11.29
C HIS A 143 -13.06 -7.87 10.48
N ALA A 144 -12.70 -8.60 9.42
CA ALA A 144 -12.10 -7.98 8.23
C ALA A 144 -13.00 -8.21 7.01
N LYS A 145 -14.22 -7.66 7.06
CA LYS A 145 -15.04 -7.47 5.85
C LYS A 145 -14.43 -6.28 5.11
N SER A 146 -13.44 -6.57 4.28
CA SER A 146 -12.77 -5.59 3.43
C SER A 146 -13.76 -5.05 2.41
N ILE A 147 -13.89 -3.72 2.41
CA ILE A 147 -14.48 -2.94 1.32
C ILE A 147 -13.48 -3.04 0.16
N TYR A 148 -13.59 -4.12 -0.63
CA TYR A 148 -13.00 -4.16 -1.96
C TYR A 148 -14.04 -3.58 -2.92
N PHE A 149 -13.66 -2.53 -3.65
CA PHE A 149 -14.44 -2.05 -4.78
C PHE A 149 -14.74 -3.22 -5.72
N ASN A 150 -15.98 -3.35 -6.18
CA ASN A 150 -16.35 -4.41 -7.14
C ASN A 150 -15.41 -4.35 -8.36
N ASN A 151 -14.82 -5.51 -8.69
CA ASN A 151 -13.74 -5.68 -9.68
C ASN A 151 -14.07 -5.18 -11.10
N GLU A 152 -15.33 -4.95 -11.45
CA GLU A 152 -15.73 -4.62 -12.83
C GLU A 152 -15.41 -3.18 -13.26
N ASN A 153 -14.88 -2.33 -12.38
CA ASN A 153 -14.67 -0.89 -12.67
C ASN A 153 -13.30 -0.35 -12.22
N TYR A 154 -12.37 -1.23 -11.82
CA TYR A 154 -11.10 -0.85 -11.23
C TYR A 154 -10.05 -0.45 -12.28
N ASP A 155 -9.85 -1.30 -13.30
CA ASP A 155 -8.87 -1.04 -14.36
C ASP A 155 -9.25 0.21 -15.18
N GLU A 156 -10.53 0.40 -15.50
CA GLU A 156 -11.00 1.59 -16.24
C GLU A 156 -10.74 2.89 -15.46
N LEU A 157 -10.96 2.88 -14.14
CA LEU A 157 -10.68 4.03 -13.29
C LEU A 157 -9.17 4.29 -13.16
N ALA A 158 -8.37 3.23 -13.06
CA ALA A 158 -6.92 3.31 -12.98
C ALA A 158 -6.34 3.86 -14.29
N GLU A 159 -6.73 3.33 -15.44
CA GLU A 159 -6.36 3.87 -16.77
C GLU A 159 -6.68 5.35 -16.87
N LYS A 160 -7.90 5.76 -16.53
CA LYS A 160 -8.30 7.17 -16.61
C LYS A 160 -7.44 8.09 -15.75
N LEU A 161 -7.00 7.64 -14.58
CA LEU A 161 -6.30 8.47 -13.60
C LEU A 161 -4.77 8.42 -13.73
N PHE A 162 -4.21 7.32 -14.22
CA PHE A 162 -2.78 7.13 -14.44
C PHE A 162 -2.32 7.46 -15.86
N ASN A 163 -3.22 7.52 -16.84
CA ASN A 163 -2.84 7.86 -18.20
C ASN A 163 -2.10 9.20 -18.29
N ASN A 164 -0.91 9.18 -18.89
CA ASN A 164 0.05 10.30 -18.99
C ASN A 164 0.56 10.84 -17.64
N LYS A 165 0.46 10.06 -16.55
CA LYS A 165 1.03 10.44 -15.25
C LYS A 165 2.48 10.01 -15.14
N LYS A 166 3.31 10.93 -14.65
CA LYS A 166 4.74 10.68 -14.43
C LYS A 166 5.01 10.36 -12.98
N ILE A 167 5.36 9.12 -12.70
CA ILE A 167 5.60 8.60 -11.35
C ILE A 167 7.10 8.41 -11.17
N LEU A 168 7.64 9.01 -10.11
CA LEU A 168 8.98 8.68 -9.62
C LEU A 168 8.84 7.65 -8.50
N MET A 169 9.40 6.46 -8.70
CA MET A 169 9.37 5.37 -7.74
C MET A 169 10.77 5.13 -7.16
N ILE A 170 10.90 5.25 -5.85
CA ILE A 170 12.13 5.06 -5.08
C ILE A 170 11.98 3.82 -4.20
N GLU A 171 12.78 2.79 -4.48
CA GLU A 171 12.80 1.51 -3.76
C GLU A 171 14.20 0.91 -3.89
N ASP A 172 14.81 0.48 -2.79
CA ASP A 172 16.16 -0.09 -2.78
C ASP A 172 16.26 -1.41 -3.56
N GLU A 173 15.22 -2.23 -3.52
CA GLU A 173 15.04 -3.36 -4.43
C GLU A 173 14.51 -2.87 -5.80
N ILE A 174 15.42 -2.48 -6.69
CA ILE A 174 15.06 -1.93 -8.01
C ILE A 174 14.13 -2.84 -8.80
N GLU A 175 14.28 -4.17 -8.67
CA GLU A 175 13.44 -5.15 -9.36
C GLU A 175 11.99 -5.13 -8.84
N LEU A 176 11.79 -4.83 -7.55
CA LEU A 176 10.46 -4.66 -6.97
C LEU A 176 9.81 -3.37 -7.47
N ALA A 177 10.58 -2.28 -7.56
CA ALA A 177 10.13 -1.04 -8.17
C ALA A 177 9.73 -1.23 -9.65
N GLU A 178 10.54 -1.94 -10.43
CA GLU A 178 10.24 -2.23 -11.83
C GLU A 178 8.96 -3.07 -11.98
N MET A 179 8.73 -4.03 -11.09
CA MET A 179 7.49 -4.81 -11.08
C MET A 179 6.26 -3.91 -10.86
N TYR A 180 6.31 -3.01 -9.88
CA TYR A 180 5.24 -2.04 -9.65
C TYR A 180 5.07 -1.10 -10.85
N ALA A 181 6.18 -0.65 -11.44
CA ALA A 181 6.21 0.24 -12.59
C ALA A 181 5.53 -0.36 -13.82
N VAL A 182 5.74 -1.64 -14.11
CA VAL A 182 5.07 -2.35 -15.23
C VAL A 182 3.56 -2.20 -15.11
N ARG A 183 3.00 -2.44 -13.92
CA ARG A 183 1.55 -2.39 -13.72
C ARG A 183 0.97 -0.98 -13.82
N PHE A 184 1.68 0.03 -13.32
CA PHE A 184 1.29 1.43 -13.55
C PHE A 184 1.40 1.82 -15.03
N SER A 185 2.40 1.29 -15.75
CA SER A 185 2.62 1.57 -17.18
C SER A 185 1.54 0.96 -18.07
N GLU A 186 0.99 -0.20 -17.70
CA GLU A 186 -0.19 -0.78 -18.37
C GLU A 186 -1.40 0.18 -18.34
N TRP A 187 -1.51 1.04 -17.33
CA TRP A 187 -2.53 2.08 -17.22
C TRP A 187 -2.11 3.43 -17.84
N GLY A 188 -1.00 3.45 -18.60
CA GLY A 188 -0.52 4.62 -19.33
C GLY A 188 0.31 5.61 -18.50
N ALA A 189 0.75 5.24 -17.29
CA ALA A 189 1.73 6.04 -16.56
C ALA A 189 3.14 5.88 -17.15
N GLU A 190 3.94 6.93 -17.08
CA GLU A 190 5.39 6.87 -17.27
C GLU A 190 6.04 6.75 -15.88
N VAL A 191 6.71 5.62 -15.61
CA VAL A 191 7.34 5.38 -14.31
C VAL A 191 8.87 5.39 -14.45
N LYS A 192 9.53 6.24 -13.66
CA LYS A 192 10.99 6.23 -13.50
C LYS A 192 11.31 5.60 -12.15
N CYS A 193 12.03 4.49 -12.18
CA CYS A 193 12.54 3.81 -10.98
C CYS A 193 13.96 4.29 -10.67
N VAL A 194 14.23 4.47 -9.37
CA VAL A 194 15.54 4.80 -8.81
C VAL A 194 15.68 4.05 -7.48
N ALA A 195 16.89 3.64 -7.11
CA ALA A 195 17.13 2.91 -5.86
C ALA A 195 17.78 3.77 -4.76
N GLU A 196 18.45 4.85 -5.18
CA GLU A 196 19.29 5.66 -4.31
C GLU A 196 18.71 7.04 -4.05
N PHE A 197 18.94 7.54 -2.84
CA PHE A 197 18.52 8.87 -2.42
C PHE A 197 19.09 9.98 -3.32
N ASP A 198 20.38 9.92 -3.65
CA ASP A 198 21.06 10.96 -4.44
C ASP A 198 20.54 11.03 -5.89
N GLU A 199 20.25 9.88 -6.52
CA GLU A 199 19.64 9.84 -7.85
C GLU A 199 18.22 10.43 -7.80
N ALA A 200 17.43 10.04 -6.79
CA ALA A 200 16.09 10.57 -6.59
C ALA A 200 16.10 12.09 -6.39
N LEU A 201 16.98 12.61 -5.53
CA LEU A 201 17.08 14.03 -5.23
C LEU A 201 17.52 14.83 -6.46
N THR A 202 18.51 14.34 -7.20
CA THR A 202 18.97 14.95 -8.46
C THR A 202 17.83 15.05 -9.47
N TYR A 203 17.06 13.98 -9.63
CA TYR A 203 15.92 13.95 -10.55
C TYR A 203 14.80 14.91 -10.13
N ILE A 204 14.54 15.02 -8.83
CA ILE A 204 13.57 15.96 -8.24
C ILE A 204 14.02 17.42 -8.40
N MET A 205 15.31 17.71 -8.25
CA MET A 205 15.87 19.06 -8.35
C MET A 205 15.81 19.63 -9.76
N ASP A 206 15.96 18.78 -10.78
CA ASP A 206 15.84 19.20 -12.18
C ASP A 206 14.39 19.54 -12.53
N LEU A 207 14.06 20.83 -12.55
CA LEU A 207 12.72 21.36 -12.83
C LEU A 207 12.22 21.08 -14.26
N SER A 208 13.09 20.64 -15.17
CA SER A 208 12.66 20.17 -16.50
C SER A 208 11.93 18.82 -16.41
N ASN A 209 12.22 18.01 -15.38
CA ASN A 209 11.50 16.77 -15.12
C ASN A 209 10.10 17.06 -14.56
N SER A 210 9.09 16.80 -15.37
CA SER A 210 7.69 16.76 -14.93
C SER A 210 7.45 15.49 -14.09
N ILE A 211 6.94 15.67 -12.86
CA ILE A 211 6.60 14.57 -11.95
C ILE A 211 5.20 14.87 -11.40
N ASP A 212 4.28 13.90 -11.52
CA ASP A 212 2.93 13.97 -10.98
C ASP A 212 2.82 13.32 -9.60
N LEU A 213 3.63 12.29 -9.32
CA LEU A 213 3.61 11.54 -8.07
C LEU A 213 5.00 11.01 -7.71
N VAL A 214 5.35 11.08 -6.44
CA VAL A 214 6.47 10.34 -5.86
C VAL A 214 5.95 9.16 -5.06
N ILE A 215 6.56 7.99 -5.20
CA ILE A 215 6.34 6.82 -4.35
C ILE A 215 7.70 6.45 -3.80
N THR A 216 7.88 6.41 -2.48
CA THR A 216 9.19 6.15 -1.86
C THR A 216 9.08 5.13 -0.75
N ASP A 217 10.00 4.17 -0.70
CA ASP A 217 10.28 3.46 0.54
C ASP A 217 10.99 4.38 1.54
N ILE A 218 10.92 4.03 2.82
CA ILE A 218 11.70 4.67 3.87
C ILE A 218 13.13 4.18 3.85
N CYS A 219 13.33 2.87 3.69
CA CYS A 219 14.64 2.26 3.59
C CYS A 219 15.09 2.34 2.14
N ILE A 220 15.99 3.28 1.84
CA ILE A 220 16.54 3.48 0.49
C ILE A 220 18.06 3.59 0.58
N ILE A 221 18.76 3.33 -0.50
CA ILE A 221 20.23 3.36 -0.51
C ILE A 221 20.72 4.81 -0.36
N ASN A 222 21.77 5.02 0.43
CA ASN A 222 22.43 6.33 0.65
C ASN A 222 21.52 7.44 1.22
N GLY A 223 20.43 7.11 1.90
CA GLY A 223 19.56 8.08 2.57
C GLY A 223 18.30 7.45 3.15
N THR A 224 17.27 8.26 3.41
CA THR A 224 15.96 7.75 3.84
C THR A 224 14.81 8.43 3.09
N GLY A 225 13.68 7.73 2.95
CA GLY A 225 12.45 8.33 2.42
C GLY A 225 11.94 9.51 3.27
N ILE A 226 12.31 9.56 4.56
CA ILE A 226 12.00 10.68 5.46
C ILE A 226 12.79 11.93 5.05
N ASP A 227 14.07 11.78 4.75
CA ASP A 227 14.92 12.86 4.25
C ASP A 227 14.43 13.33 2.88
N LEU A 228 14.03 12.39 2.02
CA LEU A 228 13.48 12.71 0.71
C LEU A 228 12.19 13.52 0.84
N LEU A 229 11.31 13.19 1.79
CA LEU A 229 10.13 13.98 2.10
C LEU A 229 10.47 15.40 2.57
N ARG A 230 11.50 15.58 3.40
CA ARG A 230 11.96 16.90 3.85
C ARG A 230 12.41 17.76 2.67
N GLU A 231 13.24 17.21 1.80
CA GLU A 231 13.72 17.91 0.60
C GLU A 231 12.58 18.23 -0.36
N LEU A 232 11.69 17.26 -0.60
CA LEU A 232 10.48 17.45 -1.40
C LEU A 232 9.61 18.59 -0.88
N LYS A 233 9.43 18.70 0.44
CA LYS A 233 8.65 19.77 1.08
C LYS A 233 9.18 21.16 0.73
N VAL A 234 10.51 21.31 0.64
CA VAL A 234 11.19 22.57 0.27
C VAL A 234 11.16 22.80 -1.23
N LEU A 235 11.59 21.81 -2.02
CA LEU A 235 11.85 21.96 -3.46
C LEU A 235 10.58 22.01 -4.31
N ARG A 236 9.59 21.16 -4.04
CA ARG A 236 8.39 21.01 -4.90
C ARG A 236 7.09 21.00 -4.10
N PRO A 237 6.71 22.06 -3.37
CA PRO A 237 5.66 22.05 -2.36
C PRO A 237 4.22 21.65 -2.78
N ARG A 238 3.98 21.13 -3.98
CA ARG A 238 2.67 20.61 -4.43
C ARG A 238 2.71 19.20 -4.99
N LEU A 239 3.89 18.61 -5.14
CA LEU A 239 4.03 17.25 -5.66
C LEU A 239 3.49 16.27 -4.60
N PRO A 240 2.54 15.37 -4.89
CA PRO A 240 2.14 14.36 -3.91
C PRO A 240 3.24 13.31 -3.72
N ALA A 241 3.33 12.74 -2.51
CA ALA A 241 4.24 11.66 -2.18
C ALA A 241 3.52 10.55 -1.41
N VAL A 242 3.63 9.31 -1.86
CA VAL A 242 3.20 8.10 -1.12
C VAL A 242 4.43 7.48 -0.49
N VAL A 243 4.37 7.19 0.80
CA VAL A 243 5.47 6.55 1.54
C VAL A 243 5.12 5.09 1.80
N MET A 244 6.08 4.20 1.58
CA MET A 244 6.04 2.80 1.97
C MET A 244 6.91 2.63 3.22
N THR A 245 6.43 1.90 4.23
CA THR A 245 7.12 1.78 5.52
C THR A 245 7.12 0.36 6.06
N GLY A 246 8.27 -0.17 6.49
CA GLY A 246 8.37 -1.51 7.11
C GLY A 246 8.16 -1.54 8.63
N SER A 247 8.48 -2.69 9.24
CA SER A 247 8.20 -3.03 10.65
C SER A 247 8.88 -2.15 11.71
N VAL A 248 9.88 -1.37 11.31
CA VAL A 248 10.49 -0.31 12.14
C VAL A 248 10.05 1.04 11.58
N ALA A 249 8.74 1.27 11.57
CA ALA A 249 8.17 2.50 11.04
C ALA A 249 8.51 3.69 11.96
N PRO A 250 8.90 4.85 11.41
CA PRO A 250 8.74 6.11 12.11
C PRO A 250 7.27 6.32 12.46
N ASN A 251 6.98 7.08 13.51
CA ASN A 251 5.61 7.46 13.85
C ASN A 251 4.90 8.01 12.60
N LEU A 252 3.79 7.39 12.18
CA LEU A 252 3.00 7.77 10.98
C LEU A 252 2.69 9.28 10.95
N GLU A 253 2.52 9.90 12.12
CA GLU A 253 2.35 11.36 12.23
C GLU A 253 3.51 12.14 11.62
N LEU A 254 4.76 11.74 11.87
CA LEU A 254 5.93 12.40 11.35
C LEU A 254 5.90 12.42 9.82
N LEU A 255 5.54 11.30 9.19
CA LEU A 255 5.48 11.19 7.74
C LEU A 255 4.41 12.12 7.14
N PHE A 256 3.23 12.20 7.76
CA PHE A 256 2.20 13.14 7.35
C PHE A 256 2.58 14.62 7.63
N ASP A 257 3.27 14.91 8.73
CA ASP A 257 3.81 16.26 9.04
C ASP A 257 4.86 16.72 8.03
N LEU A 258 5.65 15.78 7.53
CA LEU A 258 6.64 15.99 6.48
C LEU A 258 6.00 16.10 5.08
N GLY A 259 4.69 15.83 4.96
CA GLY A 259 3.93 16.07 3.74
C GLY A 259 3.67 14.84 2.89
N ALA A 260 3.74 13.63 3.45
CA ALA A 260 3.20 12.45 2.81
C ALA A 260 1.71 12.66 2.47
N ALA A 261 1.33 12.39 1.22
CA ALA A 261 -0.05 12.36 0.78
C ALA A 261 -0.74 11.05 1.20
N ASN A 262 0.04 9.96 1.31
CA ASN A 262 -0.43 8.70 1.86
C ASN A 262 0.74 7.90 2.42
N VAL A 263 0.45 6.96 3.32
CA VAL A 263 1.45 6.06 3.91
C VAL A 263 0.92 4.63 3.84
N LEU A 264 1.77 3.71 3.41
CA LEU A 264 1.49 2.29 3.24
C LEU A 264 2.44 1.48 4.09
N GLU A 265 1.89 0.74 5.03
CA GLU A 265 2.67 -0.19 5.85
C GLU A 265 2.95 -1.47 5.06
N LYS A 266 4.23 -1.77 4.85
CA LYS A 266 4.73 -3.04 4.35
C LYS A 266 4.56 -4.08 5.47
N PRO A 267 4.01 -5.26 5.15
CA PRO A 267 3.59 -5.72 3.82
C PRO A 267 2.25 -5.14 3.37
N PHE A 268 2.13 -4.82 2.08
CA PHE A 268 0.85 -4.45 1.47
C PHE A 268 0.60 -5.22 0.17
N VAL A 269 -0.68 -5.40 -0.18
CA VAL A 269 -1.10 -5.81 -1.52
C VAL A 269 -0.88 -4.68 -2.52
N PHE A 270 -0.53 -4.99 -3.76
CA PHE A 270 -0.28 -3.97 -4.78
C PHE A 270 -1.50 -3.04 -4.98
N GLU A 271 -2.72 -3.56 -4.86
CA GLU A 271 -3.95 -2.78 -4.99
C GLU A 271 -4.03 -1.65 -3.94
N LYS A 272 -3.46 -1.84 -2.74
CA LYS A 272 -3.35 -0.77 -1.74
C LYS A 272 -2.40 0.33 -2.19
N LEU A 273 -1.29 -0.02 -2.85
CA LEU A 273 -0.37 0.95 -3.44
C LEU A 273 -1.04 1.77 -4.53
N VAL A 274 -1.85 1.12 -5.36
CA VAL A 274 -2.62 1.79 -6.40
C VAL A 274 -3.67 2.72 -5.79
N ILE A 275 -4.48 2.25 -4.83
CA ILE A 275 -5.48 3.08 -4.15
C ILE A 275 -4.82 4.28 -3.48
N ALA A 276 -3.68 4.08 -2.82
CA ALA A 276 -2.94 5.17 -2.19
C ALA A 276 -2.44 6.19 -3.21
N SER A 277 -1.94 5.72 -4.36
CA SER A 277 -1.46 6.54 -5.47
C SER A 277 -2.61 7.30 -6.15
N LEU A 278 -3.75 6.65 -6.38
CA LEU A 278 -4.97 7.27 -6.89
C LEU A 278 -5.44 8.39 -5.96
N ASN A 279 -5.55 8.11 -4.66
CA ASN A 279 -5.89 9.10 -3.64
C ASN A 279 -4.88 10.26 -3.64
N ALA A 280 -3.59 9.97 -3.82
CA ALA A 280 -2.53 10.97 -3.92
C ALA A 280 -2.56 11.80 -5.21
N LEU A 281 -3.16 11.31 -6.31
CA LEU A 281 -3.29 12.00 -7.60
C LEU A 281 -4.61 12.75 -7.81
N LEU A 282 -5.74 12.29 -7.26
CA LEU A 282 -7.06 12.90 -7.44
C LEU A 282 -7.06 14.43 -7.19
N PRO A 283 -7.50 15.28 -8.12
CA PRO A 283 -7.51 16.72 -7.90
C PRO A 283 -8.49 17.03 -6.78
N SER A 284 -7.98 17.26 -5.58
CA SER A 284 -8.79 17.86 -4.56
C SER A 284 -8.46 19.35 -4.57
N GLN A 285 -9.49 20.14 -4.84
CA GLN A 285 -9.61 21.57 -4.48
C GLN A 285 -9.27 21.83 -2.97
N TYR A 286 -8.97 20.76 -2.23
CA TYR A 286 -8.62 20.66 -0.83
C TYR A 286 -7.25 19.97 -0.59
N LYS A 287 -6.45 19.63 -1.62
CA LYS A 287 -5.16 18.94 -1.42
C LYS A 287 -4.18 19.93 -0.83
N TRP A 288 -3.53 19.49 0.24
CA TRP A 288 -2.53 20.28 0.94
C TRP A 288 -1.45 20.77 -0.04
N LYS A 289 -1.28 22.09 -0.07
CA LYS A 289 0.01 22.68 -0.41
C LYS A 289 0.96 22.28 0.73
N ARG A 290 2.14 21.74 0.43
CA ARG A 290 3.24 21.32 1.34
C ARG A 290 3.82 22.48 2.21
N SER A 291 3.06 23.55 2.43
CA SER A 291 3.48 24.74 3.16
C SER A 291 2.30 25.27 3.98
N VAL A 292 2.17 24.87 5.23
CA VAL A 292 1.51 25.74 6.21
C VAL A 292 1.88 25.35 7.66
N PRO A 293 2.14 26.34 8.53
CA PRO A 293 2.28 26.15 9.97
C PRO A 293 1.11 25.36 10.58
N ARG A 294 1.31 24.71 11.72
CA ARG A 294 0.22 24.12 12.54
C ARG A 294 0.25 24.76 13.91
N ALA A 295 -0.91 24.86 14.53
CA ALA A 295 -1.11 25.54 15.79
C ALA A 295 -1.74 24.60 16.82
N HIS A 296 -1.16 24.50 18.02
CA HIS A 296 -1.84 23.87 19.14
C HIS A 296 -3.16 24.60 19.43
N TYR A 297 -4.26 23.85 19.41
CA TYR A 297 -5.61 24.36 19.55
C TYR A 297 -6.43 23.47 20.47
N LYS A 298 -6.07 23.45 21.76
CA LYS A 298 -6.76 22.69 22.82
C LYS A 298 -8.13 23.27 23.17
N ASN A 299 -9.07 23.17 22.23
CA ASN A 299 -10.47 23.52 22.47
C ASN A 299 -11.35 22.28 22.31
N LYS A 300 -12.33 22.18 23.20
CA LYS A 300 -13.40 21.19 23.08
C LYS A 300 -14.27 21.54 21.88
N ILE A 301 -14.55 20.55 21.06
CA ILE A 301 -15.41 20.65 19.89
C ILE A 301 -16.49 19.59 19.96
N LEU A 302 -17.56 19.84 19.23
CA LEU A 302 -18.61 18.86 18.99
C LEU A 302 -18.40 18.29 17.58
N ILE A 303 -18.21 16.98 17.51
CA ILE A 303 -18.24 16.25 16.23
C ILE A 303 -19.50 15.40 16.17
N GLU A 304 -20.05 15.28 14.97
CA GLU A 304 -21.18 14.41 14.68
C GLU A 304 -20.69 13.22 13.84
N PHE A 305 -21.00 12.01 14.32
CA PHE A 305 -20.69 10.75 13.65
C PHE A 305 -21.84 9.77 13.87
N ASN A 306 -22.31 9.09 12.82
CA ASN A 306 -23.45 8.15 12.89
C ASN A 306 -24.68 8.72 13.63
N ASN A 307 -25.05 9.98 13.34
CA ASN A 307 -26.14 10.71 13.99
C ASN A 307 -26.01 10.85 15.53
N LYS A 308 -24.79 10.72 16.05
CA LYS A 308 -24.44 10.93 17.46
C LYS A 308 -23.43 12.07 17.58
N ASN A 309 -23.58 12.85 18.64
CA ASN A 309 -22.69 13.96 18.95
C ASN A 309 -21.65 13.52 19.99
N TYR A 310 -20.38 13.83 19.72
CA TYR A 310 -19.26 13.53 20.58
C TYR A 310 -18.55 14.82 21.00
N ASN A 311 -18.31 14.96 22.30
CA ASN A 311 -17.53 16.06 22.85
C ASN A 311 -16.07 15.65 22.92
N VAL A 312 -15.29 16.13 21.97
CA VAL A 312 -13.88 15.76 21.77
C VAL A 312 -13.00 17.00 21.86
N SER A 313 -11.69 16.84 21.86
CA SER A 313 -10.78 18.00 21.85
C SER A 313 -9.96 18.03 20.57
N ILE A 314 -9.91 19.17 19.90
CA ILE A 314 -8.85 19.38 18.90
C ILE A 314 -7.55 19.50 19.70
N ASP A 315 -6.50 18.80 19.27
CA ASP A 315 -5.16 19.09 19.79
C ASP A 315 -4.40 20.00 18.81
N ASN A 316 -4.54 19.70 17.50
CA ASN A 316 -3.88 20.42 16.42
C ASN A 316 -4.80 20.60 15.23
N ILE A 317 -4.74 21.78 14.60
CA ILE A 317 -5.47 22.08 13.37
C ILE A 317 -4.55 22.65 12.30
N GLY A 318 -4.73 22.16 11.08
CA GLY A 318 -4.02 22.59 9.88
C GLY A 318 -4.98 22.91 8.74
N LEU A 319 -4.49 23.37 7.59
CA LEU A 319 -5.36 23.81 6.49
C LEU A 319 -6.24 22.74 5.84
N GLY A 320 -5.90 21.46 5.98
CA GLY A 320 -6.63 20.35 5.35
C GLY A 320 -6.88 19.19 6.31
N GLY A 321 -6.75 19.39 7.62
CA GLY A 321 -7.09 18.37 8.60
C GLY A 321 -6.88 18.84 10.03
N MET A 322 -7.25 17.99 10.97
CA MET A 322 -7.01 18.20 12.40
C MET A 322 -6.74 16.86 13.09
N PHE A 323 -6.09 16.93 14.24
CA PHE A 323 -6.05 15.82 15.18
C PHE A 323 -7.07 16.06 16.29
N ILE A 324 -7.90 15.04 16.53
CA ILE A 324 -8.96 15.05 17.52
C ILE A 324 -8.59 14.03 18.59
N ALA A 325 -8.29 14.51 19.80
CA ALA A 325 -8.08 13.68 20.97
C ALA A 325 -9.43 13.12 21.46
N THR A 326 -9.53 11.80 21.55
CA THR A 326 -10.78 11.07 21.82
C THR A 326 -10.47 9.70 22.44
N GLU A 327 -11.34 9.20 23.32
CA GLU A 327 -11.16 7.93 24.03
C GLU A 327 -12.36 6.99 23.77
N GLY A 328 -12.12 5.87 23.09
CA GLY A 328 -13.04 4.73 23.16
C GLY A 328 -14.27 4.78 22.27
N GLU A 329 -14.25 5.55 21.18
CA GLU A 329 -15.27 5.49 20.13
C GLU A 329 -14.94 4.43 19.06
N ASP A 330 -15.97 3.83 18.48
CA ASP A 330 -15.88 2.77 17.46
C ASP A 330 -15.61 3.36 16.06
N PHE A 331 -14.62 4.25 15.97
CA PHE A 331 -14.18 4.87 14.72
C PHE A 331 -13.39 3.87 13.86
N LYS A 332 -13.53 3.98 12.54
CA LYS A 332 -12.74 3.23 11.55
C LYS A 332 -12.08 4.19 10.56
N VAL A 333 -10.93 3.78 10.04
CA VAL A 333 -10.29 4.49 8.94
C VAL A 333 -11.23 4.47 7.73
N GLY A 334 -11.48 5.65 7.16
CA GLY A 334 -12.45 5.86 6.07
C GLY A 334 -13.80 6.42 6.51
N ASP A 335 -14.12 6.41 7.81
CA ASP A 335 -15.36 6.99 8.31
C ASP A 335 -15.44 8.50 8.08
N GLU A 336 -16.63 9.01 7.74
CA GLU A 336 -16.90 10.45 7.62
C GLU A 336 -17.46 11.01 8.93
N ILE A 337 -16.90 12.13 9.37
CA ILE A 337 -17.40 12.92 10.50
C ILE A 337 -17.78 14.33 10.04
N SER A 338 -18.76 14.93 10.70
CA SER A 338 -19.04 16.36 10.60
C SER A 338 -18.53 17.06 11.85
N PHE A 339 -18.06 18.30 11.72
CA PHE A 339 -17.56 19.07 12.86
C PHE A 339 -18.05 20.52 12.82
N ASP A 340 -18.26 21.07 14.01
CA ASP A 340 -18.64 22.46 14.23
C ASP A 340 -17.96 22.99 15.50
N PHE A 341 -17.19 24.06 15.37
CA PHE A 341 -16.59 24.72 16.53
C PHE A 341 -16.32 26.20 16.27
N ASN A 342 -16.22 26.98 17.34
CA ASN A 342 -15.85 28.38 17.27
C ASN A 342 -14.37 28.57 17.52
N VAL A 343 -13.76 29.51 16.79
CA VAL A 343 -12.39 29.95 17.05
C VAL A 343 -12.31 31.43 17.27
N GLU A 344 -11.68 31.82 18.37
CA GLU A 344 -11.30 33.20 18.62
C GLU A 344 -10.15 33.58 17.68
N VAL A 345 -10.38 34.59 16.85
CA VAL A 345 -9.37 35.11 15.90
C VAL A 345 -8.76 36.44 16.36
N GLU A 346 -9.51 37.22 17.13
CA GLU A 346 -9.16 38.50 17.76
C GLU A 346 -9.93 38.57 19.09
N ALA A 347 -9.49 39.40 20.05
CA ALA A 347 -10.13 39.51 21.37
C ALA A 347 -11.67 39.69 21.24
N ASN A 348 -12.44 38.73 21.77
CA ASN A 348 -13.91 38.66 21.69
C ASN A 348 -14.51 38.49 20.28
N ARG A 349 -13.72 38.14 19.26
CA ARG A 349 -14.20 37.85 17.91
C ARG A 349 -14.05 36.37 17.59
N PHE A 350 -15.19 35.68 17.53
CA PHE A 350 -15.26 34.27 17.18
C PHE A 350 -15.67 34.06 15.73
N VAL A 351 -14.99 33.13 15.06
CA VAL A 351 -15.37 32.62 13.75
C VAL A 351 -15.79 31.16 13.88
N LYS A 352 -17.02 30.90 13.44
CA LYS A 352 -17.56 29.54 13.34
C LYS A 352 -16.87 28.76 12.22
N ILE A 353 -16.34 27.59 12.55
CA ILE A 353 -15.73 26.64 11.65
C ILE A 353 -16.65 25.43 11.54
N THR A 354 -17.12 25.16 10.32
CA THR A 354 -17.94 23.99 10.02
C THR A 354 -17.36 23.25 8.82
N GLY A 355 -17.49 21.93 8.84
CA GLY A 355 -17.00 21.09 7.77
C GLY A 355 -17.28 19.60 7.97
N ARG A 356 -16.77 18.82 7.02
CA ARG A 356 -16.73 17.36 7.06
C ARG A 356 -15.29 16.90 6.93
N ALA A 357 -14.97 15.77 7.56
CA ALA A 357 -13.67 15.15 7.49
C ALA A 357 -13.77 13.63 7.37
N VAL A 358 -12.73 13.02 6.82
CA VAL A 358 -12.56 11.57 6.74
C VAL A 358 -11.47 11.16 7.73
N ILE A 359 -11.73 10.12 8.51
CA ILE A 359 -10.73 9.54 9.42
C ILE A 359 -9.65 8.85 8.58
N ARG A 360 -8.39 9.28 8.74
CA ARG A 360 -7.25 8.71 7.99
C ARG A 360 -6.42 7.75 8.82
N TRP A 361 -6.34 7.97 10.12
CA TRP A 361 -5.63 7.08 11.04
C TRP A 361 -6.17 7.25 12.45
N ILE A 362 -5.98 6.22 13.27
CA ILE A 362 -6.46 6.14 14.65
C ILE A 362 -5.28 5.82 15.55
N ARG A 363 -5.14 6.58 16.64
CA ARG A 363 -4.20 6.31 17.72
C ARG A 363 -4.95 5.66 18.87
N PHE A 364 -4.66 4.38 19.10
CA PHE A 364 -5.11 3.67 20.28
C PHE A 364 -4.29 4.05 21.51
N LYS A 365 -4.90 3.95 22.69
CA LYS A 365 -4.27 4.27 23.97
C LYS A 365 -3.08 3.32 24.20
N GLN A 366 -1.87 3.87 24.24
CA GLN A 366 -0.65 3.15 24.63
C GLN A 366 -0.13 3.72 25.94
N LYS A 367 0.59 2.90 26.71
CA LYS A 367 0.86 3.18 28.14
C LYS A 367 1.52 4.54 28.41
N GLU A 368 2.33 5.13 27.52
CA GLU A 368 3.19 6.25 27.97
C GLU A 368 3.69 7.30 26.96
N GLN A 369 3.14 7.50 25.76
CA GLN A 369 3.72 8.52 24.85
C GLN A 369 2.80 9.61 24.31
N LEU A 370 1.50 9.36 24.01
CA LEU A 370 0.62 10.40 23.44
C LEU A 370 -0.88 10.14 23.74
N PRO A 371 -1.74 11.18 23.77
CA PRO A 371 -3.17 10.99 23.98
C PRO A 371 -3.80 10.21 22.81
N PRO A 372 -4.72 9.26 23.09
CA PRO A 372 -5.47 8.58 22.03
C PRO A 372 -6.33 9.58 21.24
N GLY A 373 -6.58 9.24 19.98
CA GLY A 373 -7.23 10.18 19.08
C GLY A 373 -7.36 9.69 17.65
N ILE A 374 -7.90 10.55 16.80
CA ILE A 374 -8.05 10.32 15.38
C ILE A 374 -7.43 11.47 14.58
N GLY A 375 -6.70 11.12 13.53
CA GLY A 375 -6.27 12.06 12.51
C GLY A 375 -7.31 12.13 11.40
N VAL A 376 -7.85 13.32 11.15
CA VAL A 376 -8.92 13.52 10.16
C VAL A 376 -8.49 14.49 9.07
N GLU A 377 -8.83 14.16 7.83
CA GLU A 377 -8.62 15.00 6.66
C GLU A 377 -9.92 15.71 6.29
N PHE A 378 -9.89 17.01 6.04
CA PHE A 378 -11.07 17.75 5.64
C PHE A 378 -11.54 17.34 4.23
N SER A 379 -12.71 16.69 4.15
CA SER A 379 -13.40 16.43 2.87
C SER A 379 -14.16 17.66 2.39
N PHE A 380 -14.63 18.50 3.31
CA PHE A 380 -15.29 19.76 2.99
C PHE A 380 -15.10 20.80 4.09
N ILE A 381 -14.72 22.02 3.70
CA ILE A 381 -14.72 23.20 4.57
C ILE A 381 -15.21 24.42 3.79
N SER A 382 -16.02 25.27 4.43
CA SER A 382 -16.48 26.52 3.83
C SER A 382 -15.33 27.50 3.57
N LYS A 383 -15.46 28.37 2.56
CA LYS A 383 -14.44 29.40 2.25
C LYS A 383 -14.14 30.31 3.45
N LYS A 384 -15.15 30.63 4.26
CA LYS A 384 -15.03 31.42 5.50
C LYS A 384 -14.23 30.68 6.56
N SER A 385 -14.56 29.42 6.80
CA SER A 385 -13.88 28.55 7.76
C SER A 385 -12.42 28.30 7.35
N ARG A 386 -12.14 28.09 6.06
CA ARG A 386 -10.78 27.96 5.53
C ARG A 386 -9.91 29.19 5.81
N ARG A 387 -10.48 30.39 5.66
CA ARG A 387 -9.78 31.65 5.96
C ARG A 387 -9.51 31.80 7.47
N ALA A 388 -10.43 31.37 8.32
CA ALA A 388 -10.22 31.36 9.76
C ALA A 388 -9.10 30.39 10.17
N ILE A 389 -9.08 29.17 9.61
CA ILE A 389 -8.01 28.20 9.85
C ILE A 389 -6.66 28.74 9.41
N LEU A 390 -6.59 29.37 8.24
CA LEU A 390 -5.39 30.03 7.75
C LEU A 390 -4.86 31.08 8.74
N ASN A 391 -5.76 31.89 9.32
CA ASN A 391 -5.37 32.89 10.30
C ASN A 391 -4.84 32.25 11.60
N ILE A 392 -5.48 31.19 12.12
CA ILE A 392 -5.01 30.45 13.31
C ILE A 392 -3.63 29.86 13.09
N VAL A 393 -3.47 29.22 11.93
CA VAL A 393 -2.23 28.62 11.46
C VAL A 393 -1.12 29.66 11.39
N ASN A 394 -1.39 30.83 10.80
CA ASN A 394 -0.38 31.88 10.64
C ASN A 394 -0.10 32.67 11.93
N SER A 395 -1.05 32.79 12.86
CA SER A 395 -0.91 33.61 14.07
C SER A 395 -0.18 32.90 15.22
N LYS A 396 -0.28 31.56 15.28
CA LYS A 396 0.42 30.74 16.27
C LYS A 396 1.68 30.16 15.62
N LYS A 397 2.87 30.67 16.00
CA LYS A 397 4.19 30.17 15.55
C LYS A 397 4.16 28.63 15.52
N SER A 398 4.50 28.03 14.37
CA SER A 398 4.45 26.56 14.21
C SER A 398 5.26 25.88 15.29
N SER A 399 4.60 25.14 16.17
CA SER A 399 5.26 24.10 16.94
C SER A 399 5.31 22.86 16.07
N THR A 400 6.49 22.53 15.55
CA THR A 400 6.79 21.14 15.18
C THR A 400 6.56 20.27 16.41
N TYR A 401 5.89 19.14 16.22
CA TYR A 401 5.51 18.20 17.28
C TYR A 401 6.72 17.63 18.05
N ILE A 402 7.91 17.64 17.45
CA ILE A 402 9.14 17.12 18.05
C ILE A 402 10.16 18.27 18.12
N PRO A 403 10.81 18.50 19.28
CA PRO A 403 12.01 19.33 19.33
C PRO A 403 12.99 18.84 18.28
N ILE A 404 13.71 19.76 17.61
CA ILE A 404 14.94 19.38 16.92
C ILE A 404 15.86 18.84 18.02
N SER A 405 15.90 17.52 18.19
CA SER A 405 16.97 16.91 18.98
C SER A 405 18.22 17.01 18.13
N ALA A 406 19.22 17.68 18.71
CA ALA A 406 20.57 17.89 18.21
C ALA A 406 21.26 16.60 17.77
#